data_AF-A0A957CUU5-F1
#
_entry.id   AF-A0A957CUU5-F1
#
_cell.length_a   1.000
_cell.length_b   1.000
_cell.length_c   1.000
_cell.angle_alpha   90.00
_cell.angle_beta   90.00
_cell.angle_gamma   90.00
#
_symmetry.space_group_name_H-M   'P 1'
#
loop_
_entity.id
_entity.type
_entity.pdbx_description
1 polymer ?
#
loop_
_entity_poly.entity_id
_entity_poly.type
_entity_poly.pdbx_seq_one_letter_code
_entity_poly.pdbx_strand_id
1 'polypeptide(L)'
;MSNLSVDTKLETAAINAIRFLAADGVQQANSGHPGLPMGAAAMAYTIWTRHLRHNPTNPHWANRDRFILSGGHGSMLLYSLLYLSGYDLSLEELKDFRQWGSRTPGHPEYGLTPGVETTTGPLGQGFANGVGMAVAEAHLAAQFNQAGHDMIDHTVYAIVTDGDLMEGIASEAASLAGHLQLGKLIYLYDDNRISIDGSTELAFTEDRGARFAAYGWHVQYVADGNDVAAIDAAIQAAKDDPRPSIIVCRTIIGYGLPTRAGTSKAHGEPPGDAELNGAKENLGWPVEPRFFVPDEVLAFYRQAVNKGAELESAWNAQMAAYRVDYADLAAELERRLAGKLPEGWETAVPTFPADEKGMATRVASGKTLNALAAAIPELMGGSADLAPSNKTWLAGTPAFSHETPEGRNFHFGVREHGMGAIVNGMAVHGGVIPYGATFLVFSDYMRGA
;
A
#
# COMPACT_ATOMS: atom_id res chain seq x y z
N MET A 1 -15.92 3.03 21.70
CA MET A 1 -14.92 4.05 21.32
C MET A 1 -15.63 5.38 21.31
N SER A 2 -15.22 6.36 22.12
CA SER A 2 -15.87 7.67 22.15
C SER A 2 -15.58 8.38 20.85
N ASN A 3 -16.63 8.72 20.08
CA ASN A 3 -16.58 9.73 19.04
C ASN A 3 -16.24 11.06 19.72
N LEU A 4 -14.95 11.31 19.93
CA LEU A 4 -14.45 12.66 20.15
C LEU A 4 -14.70 13.38 18.83
N SER A 5 -15.77 14.16 18.76
CA SER A 5 -15.97 15.13 17.69
C SER A 5 -14.74 16.04 17.72
N VAL A 6 -13.80 15.81 16.81
CA VAL A 6 -12.68 16.72 16.62
C VAL A 6 -13.28 18.08 16.32
N ASP A 7 -12.83 19.13 17.03
CA ASP A 7 -13.22 20.49 16.70
C ASP A 7 -12.93 20.72 15.21
N THR A 8 -13.93 21.14 14.44
CA THR A 8 -13.80 21.39 12.99
C THR A 8 -12.63 22.32 12.68
N LYS A 9 -12.25 23.22 13.60
CA LYS A 9 -11.05 24.04 13.48
C LYS A 9 -9.75 23.23 13.56
N LEU A 10 -9.65 22.31 14.52
CA LEU A 10 -8.49 21.43 14.67
C LEU A 10 -8.37 20.47 13.49
N GLU A 11 -9.49 19.92 13.01
CA GLU A 11 -9.52 19.07 11.80
C GLU A 11 -9.00 19.84 10.57
N THR A 12 -9.51 21.05 10.34
CA THR A 12 -9.05 21.91 9.24
C THR A 12 -7.56 22.24 9.37
N ALA A 13 -7.09 22.60 10.56
CA ALA A 13 -5.69 22.90 10.82
C ALA A 13 -4.80 21.66 10.62
N ALA A 14 -5.27 20.47 11.01
CA ALA A 14 -4.54 19.22 10.84
C ALA A 14 -4.41 18.81 9.37
N ILE A 15 -5.45 19.02 8.56
CA ILE A 15 -5.40 18.81 7.11
C ILE A 15 -4.45 19.83 6.47
N ASN A 16 -4.54 21.10 6.85
CA ASN A 16 -3.68 22.15 6.32
C ASN A 16 -2.21 21.97 6.70
N ALA A 17 -1.90 21.42 7.87
CA ALA A 17 -0.52 21.07 8.24
C ALA A 17 0.11 20.10 7.24
N ILE A 18 -0.65 19.08 6.79
CA ILE A 18 -0.19 18.15 5.74
C ILE A 18 0.09 18.93 4.44
N ARG A 19 -0.86 19.74 4.00
CA ARG A 19 -0.77 20.53 2.76
C ARG A 19 0.48 21.41 2.75
N PHE A 20 0.69 22.17 3.82
CA PHE A 20 1.72 23.20 3.84
C PHE A 20 3.09 22.68 4.24
N LEU A 21 3.21 21.60 5.02
CA LEU A 21 4.48 20.88 5.14
C LEU A 21 4.91 20.35 3.77
N ALA A 22 3.98 19.77 3.01
CA ALA A 22 4.30 19.24 1.69
C ALA A 22 4.69 20.33 0.69
N ALA A 23 3.92 21.42 0.63
CA ALA A 23 4.19 22.53 -0.28
C ALA A 23 5.48 23.29 0.11
N ASP A 24 5.75 23.50 1.40
CA ASP A 24 7.00 24.12 1.87
C ASP A 24 8.21 23.26 1.53
N GLY A 25 8.14 21.93 1.71
CA GLY A 25 9.23 21.01 1.35
C GLY A 25 9.53 21.00 -0.16
N VAL A 26 8.49 20.96 -1.00
CA VAL A 26 8.64 21.07 -2.46
C VAL A 26 9.26 22.43 -2.85
N GLN A 27 8.81 23.51 -2.21
CA GLN A 27 9.33 24.86 -2.48
C GLN A 27 10.78 25.02 -2.04
N GLN A 28 11.15 24.47 -0.87
CA GLN A 28 12.51 24.49 -0.34
C GLN A 28 13.48 23.68 -1.22
N ALA A 29 13.07 22.49 -1.65
CA ALA A 29 13.85 21.65 -2.56
C ALA A 29 13.96 22.23 -3.98
N ASN A 30 13.12 23.23 -4.31
CA ASN A 30 12.91 23.73 -5.66
C ASN A 30 12.63 22.57 -6.66
N SER A 31 11.96 21.53 -6.18
CA SER A 31 11.71 20.28 -6.90
C SER A 31 10.60 19.48 -6.21
N GLY A 32 9.68 18.89 -6.98
CA GLY A 32 8.65 17.99 -6.46
C GLY A 32 7.24 18.34 -6.91
N HIS A 33 6.25 17.68 -6.30
CA HIS A 33 4.86 17.67 -6.76
C HIS A 33 3.94 18.17 -5.64
N PRO A 34 3.51 19.44 -5.66
CA PRO A 34 2.65 19.99 -4.61
C PRO A 34 1.15 19.65 -4.85
N GLY A 35 0.76 19.40 -6.10
CA GLY A 35 -0.64 19.28 -6.50
C GLY A 35 -1.42 18.18 -5.78
N LEU A 36 -0.91 16.94 -5.83
CA LEU A 36 -1.52 15.80 -5.16
C LEU A 36 -1.57 15.99 -3.64
N PRO A 37 -0.47 16.35 -2.93
CA PRO A 37 -0.53 16.63 -1.49
C PRO A 37 -1.60 17.67 -1.10
N MET A 38 -1.75 18.75 -1.89
CA MET A 38 -2.75 19.78 -1.62
C MET A 38 -4.19 19.25 -1.74
N GLY A 39 -4.46 18.46 -2.79
CA GLY A 39 -5.79 17.92 -3.11
C GLY A 39 -6.20 16.72 -2.24
N ALA A 40 -5.28 15.79 -1.99
CA ALA A 40 -5.56 14.52 -1.30
C ALA A 40 -5.35 14.56 0.22
N ALA A 41 -4.97 15.71 0.80
CA ALA A 41 -4.67 15.82 2.23
C ALA A 41 -5.84 15.37 3.13
N ALA A 42 -7.09 15.68 2.79
CA ALA A 42 -8.25 15.27 3.58
C ALA A 42 -8.51 13.75 3.50
N MET A 43 -8.30 13.12 2.34
CA MET A 43 -8.35 11.66 2.19
C MET A 43 -7.29 10.99 3.07
N ALA A 44 -6.06 11.48 2.99
CA ALA A 44 -4.96 10.93 3.77
C ALA A 44 -5.14 11.15 5.28
N TYR A 45 -5.58 12.34 5.68
CA TYR A 45 -5.99 12.66 7.06
C TYR A 45 -7.02 11.66 7.57
N THR A 46 -8.07 11.40 6.79
CA THR A 46 -9.17 10.51 7.20
C THR A 46 -8.64 9.10 7.44
N ILE A 47 -7.87 8.54 6.50
CA ILE A 47 -7.25 7.21 6.66
C ILE A 47 -6.39 7.18 7.92
N TRP A 48 -5.41 8.08 8.03
CA TRP A 48 -4.36 8.03 9.05
C TRP A 48 -4.86 8.29 10.46
N THR A 49 -5.86 9.16 10.63
CA THR A 49 -6.29 9.59 11.96
C THR A 49 -7.50 8.81 12.47
N ARG A 50 -8.34 8.27 11.57
CA ARG A 50 -9.58 7.58 11.94
C ARG A 50 -9.53 6.06 11.75
N HIS A 51 -8.81 5.57 10.73
CA HIS A 51 -8.92 4.16 10.34
C HIS A 51 -7.64 3.35 10.46
N LEU A 52 -6.48 3.94 10.22
CA LEU A 52 -5.20 3.25 10.16
C LEU A 52 -4.78 2.79 11.56
N ARG A 53 -4.61 1.48 11.75
CA ARG A 53 -3.98 0.88 12.93
C ARG A 53 -2.50 0.73 12.67
N HIS A 54 -1.68 1.54 13.31
CA HIS A 54 -0.23 1.51 13.12
C HIS A 54 0.48 1.89 14.41
N ASN A 55 1.74 1.47 14.55
CA ASN A 55 2.60 1.92 15.64
C ASN A 55 3.80 2.69 15.08
N PRO A 56 3.83 4.03 15.17
CA PRO A 56 4.95 4.83 14.68
C PRO A 56 6.30 4.46 15.30
N THR A 57 6.32 3.97 16.55
CA THR A 57 7.57 3.54 17.22
C THR A 57 7.96 2.10 16.91
N ASN A 58 7.08 1.33 16.27
CA ASN A 58 7.39 0.02 15.71
C ASN A 58 6.74 -0.11 14.31
N PRO A 59 7.35 0.49 13.27
CA PRO A 59 6.86 0.38 11.91
C PRO A 59 6.88 -1.05 11.36
N HIS A 60 7.47 -2.02 12.09
CA HIS A 60 7.54 -3.43 11.72
C HIS A 60 6.51 -4.31 12.44
N TRP A 61 5.60 -3.74 13.24
CA TRP A 61 4.51 -4.51 13.85
C TRP A 61 3.73 -5.27 12.75
N ALA A 62 3.72 -6.60 12.86
CA ALA A 62 3.24 -7.49 11.79
C ALA A 62 1.76 -7.28 11.44
N ASN A 63 0.92 -6.99 12.42
CA ASN A 63 -0.53 -6.84 12.23
C ASN A 63 -1.01 -5.38 12.16
N ARG A 64 -0.12 -4.44 11.82
CA ARG A 64 -0.53 -3.06 11.47
C ARG A 64 -1.32 -3.05 10.17
N ASP A 65 -2.19 -2.07 9.97
CA ASP A 65 -2.71 -1.78 8.64
C ASP A 65 -1.58 -1.27 7.74
N ARG A 66 -1.64 -1.58 6.45
CA ARG A 66 -0.65 -1.14 5.45
C ARG A 66 -1.18 0.09 4.72
N PHE A 67 -0.33 1.10 4.50
CA PHE A 67 -0.67 2.28 3.69
C PHE A 67 0.31 2.45 2.54
N ILE A 68 -0.21 2.51 1.32
CA ILE A 68 0.58 2.69 0.09
C ILE A 68 0.18 3.99 -0.60
N LEU A 69 1.16 4.81 -0.93
CA LEU A 69 0.95 5.94 -1.82
C LEU A 69 1.31 5.53 -3.25
N SER A 70 0.35 5.00 -4.02
CA SER A 70 0.62 4.53 -5.40
C SER A 70 1.03 5.67 -6.32
N GLY A 71 0.38 6.83 -6.17
CA GLY A 71 0.82 8.10 -6.73
C GLY A 71 2.09 8.63 -6.05
N GLY A 72 3.19 7.86 -6.10
CA GLY A 72 4.40 8.09 -5.33
C GLY A 72 5.07 9.45 -5.59
N HIS A 73 4.72 10.13 -6.68
CA HIS A 73 5.15 11.50 -6.94
C HIS A 73 4.70 12.49 -5.84
N GLY A 74 3.57 12.19 -5.18
CA GLY A 74 3.07 12.91 -4.01
C GLY A 74 3.81 12.62 -2.70
N SER A 75 5.05 12.15 -2.75
CA SER A 75 5.87 11.67 -1.62
C SER A 75 5.85 12.57 -0.37
N MET A 76 5.86 13.90 -0.54
CA MET A 76 5.78 14.84 0.57
C MET A 76 4.47 14.77 1.37
N LEU A 77 3.37 14.26 0.80
CA LEU A 77 2.16 13.91 1.54
C LEU A 77 2.47 12.84 2.60
N LEU A 78 3.10 11.75 2.15
CA LEU A 78 3.46 10.62 3.02
C LEU A 78 4.49 11.02 4.06
N TYR A 79 5.54 11.75 3.68
CA TYR A 79 6.56 12.20 4.63
C TYR A 79 6.00 13.15 5.70
N SER A 80 5.08 14.03 5.31
CA SER A 80 4.36 14.89 6.26
C SER A 80 3.56 14.07 7.27
N LEU A 81 2.84 13.04 6.82
CA LEU A 81 2.08 12.15 7.71
C LEU A 81 2.98 11.34 8.65
N LEU A 82 4.10 10.82 8.13
CA LEU A 82 5.08 10.08 8.93
C LEU A 82 5.68 10.98 10.03
N TYR A 83 6.13 12.19 9.66
CA TYR A 83 6.62 13.18 10.61
C TYR A 83 5.54 13.57 11.63
N LEU A 84 4.31 13.86 11.21
CA LEU A 84 3.22 14.29 12.10
C LEU A 84 2.77 13.18 13.04
N SER A 85 2.79 11.92 12.60
CA SER A 85 2.28 10.79 13.38
C SER A 85 3.28 10.18 14.36
N GLY A 86 4.58 10.41 14.18
CA GLY A 86 5.60 10.10 15.19
C GLY A 86 6.56 8.99 14.80
N TYR A 87 6.65 8.73 13.49
CA TYR A 87 7.71 7.87 12.97
C TYR A 87 9.07 8.53 13.21
N ASP A 88 10.13 7.72 13.12
CA ASP A 88 11.51 8.19 13.16
C ASP A 88 11.88 8.97 11.88
N LEU A 89 11.23 10.12 11.69
CA LEU A 89 11.43 11.04 10.60
C LEU A 89 11.25 12.45 11.15
N SER A 90 12.34 13.22 11.22
CA SER A 90 12.35 14.54 11.86
C SER A 90 11.85 15.63 10.91
N LEU A 91 11.54 16.82 11.44
CA LEU A 91 11.20 17.98 10.61
C LEU A 91 12.37 18.40 9.71
N GLU A 92 13.62 18.17 10.14
CA GLU A 92 14.79 18.48 9.34
C GLU A 92 14.88 17.59 8.10
N GLU A 93 14.48 16.32 8.18
CA GLU A 93 14.37 15.46 6.99
C GLU A 93 13.38 16.05 5.98
N LEU A 94 12.24 16.59 6.42
CA LEU A 94 11.27 17.24 5.53
C LEU A 94 11.86 18.49 4.86
N LYS A 95 12.74 19.23 5.55
CA LYS A 95 13.47 20.38 4.98
C LYS A 95 14.54 19.93 3.98
N ASP A 96 15.09 18.74 4.16
CA ASP A 96 16.06 18.08 3.29
C ASP A 96 15.40 17.22 2.19
N PHE A 97 14.11 17.44 1.89
CA PHE A 97 13.42 16.77 0.81
C PHE A 97 14.21 16.84 -0.51
N ARG A 98 14.38 15.68 -1.17
CA ARG A 98 15.14 15.51 -2.42
C ARG A 98 16.63 15.88 -2.34
N GLN A 99 17.18 16.08 -1.15
CA GLN A 99 18.60 16.33 -0.98
C GLN A 99 19.40 15.04 -0.86
N TRP A 100 20.68 15.11 -1.23
CA TRP A 100 21.59 13.97 -1.19
C TRP A 100 21.71 13.39 0.21
N GLY A 101 21.44 12.08 0.34
CA GLY A 101 21.55 11.36 1.63
C GLY A 101 20.38 11.56 2.59
N SER A 102 19.36 12.35 2.21
CA SER A 102 18.13 12.48 3.01
C SER A 102 17.35 11.16 3.05
N ARG A 103 16.53 10.99 4.08
CA ARG A 103 15.55 9.91 4.23
C ARG A 103 14.19 10.30 3.61
N THR A 104 14.15 11.38 2.84
CA THR A 104 12.98 11.89 2.11
C THR A 104 13.33 12.07 0.63
N PRO A 105 13.59 10.96 -0.09
CA PRO A 105 13.87 10.98 -1.52
C PRO A 105 12.69 11.52 -2.35
N GLY A 106 12.89 11.71 -3.66
CA GLY A 106 11.87 12.30 -4.53
C GLY A 106 10.59 11.47 -4.67
N HIS A 107 10.68 10.16 -4.47
CA HIS A 107 9.59 9.19 -4.43
C HIS A 107 9.83 8.24 -3.24
N PRO A 108 8.79 7.64 -2.62
CA PRO A 108 8.96 6.77 -1.45
C PRO A 108 9.85 5.56 -1.76
N GLU A 109 10.83 5.29 -0.88
CA GLU A 109 11.75 4.17 -1.00
C GLU A 109 11.65 3.26 0.24
N TYR A 110 11.23 2.00 0.02
CA TYR A 110 11.20 0.98 1.05
C TYR A 110 12.60 0.69 1.59
N GLY A 111 12.70 0.54 2.91
CA GLY A 111 13.96 0.31 3.62
C GLY A 111 14.80 1.57 3.89
N LEU A 112 14.51 2.70 3.24
CA LEU A 112 15.18 3.98 3.49
C LEU A 112 14.39 4.85 4.49
N THR A 113 13.12 5.09 4.21
CA THR A 113 12.24 5.93 5.04
C THR A 113 11.36 5.06 5.95
N PRO A 114 11.37 5.24 7.28
CA PRO A 114 10.50 4.49 8.18
C PRO A 114 9.02 4.70 7.86
N GLY A 115 8.25 3.61 7.84
CA GLY A 115 6.82 3.64 7.54
C GLY A 115 6.46 3.72 6.06
N VAL A 116 7.44 3.72 5.15
CA VAL A 116 7.19 3.46 3.73
C VAL A 116 7.07 1.95 3.50
N GLU A 117 5.87 1.50 3.12
CA GLU A 117 5.53 0.08 2.98
C GLU A 117 6.12 -0.58 1.71
N THR A 118 6.25 0.17 0.63
CA THR A 118 6.84 -0.29 -0.64
C THR A 118 7.39 0.91 -1.41
N THR A 119 8.40 0.66 -2.24
CA THR A 119 8.90 1.68 -3.16
C THR A 119 7.85 1.96 -4.23
N THR A 120 7.52 3.22 -4.44
CA THR A 120 6.56 3.68 -5.46
C THR A 120 7.16 4.84 -6.26
N GLY A 121 6.53 5.19 -7.39
CA GLY A 121 7.06 6.19 -8.32
C GLY A 121 6.72 5.80 -9.76
N PRO A 122 7.10 4.60 -10.21
CA PRO A 122 6.50 4.00 -11.40
C PRO A 122 5.01 3.75 -11.13
N LEU A 123 4.15 4.39 -11.91
CA LEU A 123 2.70 4.40 -11.68
C LEU A 123 2.11 2.99 -11.88
N GLY A 124 1.02 2.70 -11.16
CA GLY A 124 0.34 1.40 -11.17
C GLY A 124 1.02 0.31 -10.35
N GLN A 125 2.32 0.41 -10.05
CA GLN A 125 3.03 -0.59 -9.23
C GLN A 125 2.51 -0.63 -7.79
N GLY A 126 2.34 0.54 -7.16
CA GLY A 126 1.85 0.62 -5.77
C GLY A 126 0.45 0.01 -5.63
N PHE A 127 -0.42 0.23 -6.63
CA PHE A 127 -1.73 -0.42 -6.74
C PHE A 127 -1.57 -1.94 -6.70
N ALA A 128 -0.71 -2.51 -7.54
CA ALA A 128 -0.53 -3.96 -7.63
C ALA A 128 0.22 -4.55 -6.42
N ASN A 129 1.15 -3.81 -5.80
CA ASN A 129 1.80 -4.23 -4.56
C ASN A 129 0.79 -4.38 -3.43
N GLY A 130 -0.16 -3.45 -3.28
CA GLY A 130 -1.19 -3.59 -2.24
C GLY A 130 -2.13 -4.78 -2.46
N VAL A 131 -2.40 -5.16 -3.71
CA VAL A 131 -3.09 -6.44 -4.02
C VAL A 131 -2.26 -7.62 -3.50
N GLY A 132 -0.94 -7.62 -3.70
CA GLY A 132 -0.03 -8.62 -3.15
C GLY A 132 0.00 -8.66 -1.62
N MET A 133 -0.01 -7.50 -0.96
CA MET A 133 -0.10 -7.43 0.51
C MET A 133 -1.42 -8.03 1.02
N ALA A 134 -2.55 -7.76 0.35
CA ALA A 134 -3.85 -8.31 0.71
C ALA A 134 -3.95 -9.83 0.46
N VAL A 135 -3.28 -10.35 -0.58
CA VAL A 135 -3.15 -11.81 -0.78
C VAL A 135 -2.38 -12.45 0.37
N ALA A 136 -1.25 -11.84 0.78
CA ALA A 136 -0.45 -12.36 1.89
C ALA A 136 -1.21 -12.31 3.22
N GLU A 137 -1.94 -11.22 3.48
CA GLU A 137 -2.81 -11.07 4.65
C GLU A 137 -3.87 -12.18 4.70
N ALA A 138 -4.65 -12.35 3.62
CA ALA A 138 -5.72 -13.35 3.55
C ALA A 138 -5.19 -14.78 3.70
N HIS A 139 -4.05 -15.07 3.07
CA HIS A 139 -3.40 -16.37 3.17
C HIS A 139 -2.94 -16.67 4.60
N LEU A 140 -2.24 -15.73 5.23
CA LEU A 140 -1.74 -15.90 6.59
C LEU A 140 -2.89 -15.96 7.61
N ALA A 141 -3.93 -15.14 7.43
CA ALA A 141 -5.14 -15.19 8.26
C ALA A 141 -5.80 -16.58 8.19
N ALA A 142 -5.95 -17.15 7.00
CA ALA A 142 -6.52 -18.48 6.82
C ALA A 142 -5.66 -19.60 7.46
N GLN A 143 -4.34 -19.44 7.51
CA GLN A 143 -3.45 -20.42 8.10
C GLN A 143 -3.34 -20.31 9.63
N PHE A 144 -3.40 -19.10 10.17
CA PHE A 144 -3.01 -18.84 11.57
C PHE A 144 -4.10 -18.28 12.46
N ASN A 145 -5.23 -17.81 11.92
CA ASN A 145 -6.34 -17.43 12.79
C ASN A 145 -7.05 -18.68 13.29
N GLN A 146 -7.44 -18.66 14.56
CA GLN A 146 -8.16 -19.74 15.24
C GLN A 146 -9.36 -19.15 15.97
N ALA A 147 -10.29 -19.99 16.43
CA ALA A 147 -11.45 -19.52 17.17
C ALA A 147 -11.01 -18.73 18.41
N GLY A 148 -11.36 -17.43 18.46
CA GLY A 148 -10.97 -16.51 19.53
C GLY A 148 -9.58 -15.88 19.40
N HIS A 149 -8.85 -16.16 18.31
CA HIS A 149 -7.49 -15.68 18.06
C HIS A 149 -7.32 -15.18 16.61
N ASP A 150 -7.50 -13.89 16.40
CA ASP A 150 -7.28 -13.23 15.10
C ASP A 150 -5.85 -12.66 15.06
N MET A 151 -4.87 -13.50 14.74
CA MET A 151 -3.45 -13.12 14.76
C MET A 151 -3.07 -12.25 13.56
N ILE A 152 -3.68 -12.52 12.40
CA ILE A 152 -3.52 -11.73 11.18
C ILE A 152 -4.91 -11.23 10.79
N ASP A 153 -5.11 -9.94 11.00
CA ASP A 153 -6.35 -9.27 10.69
C ASP A 153 -6.06 -7.79 10.49
N HIS A 154 -5.75 -7.39 9.26
CA HIS A 154 -5.49 -5.98 8.95
C HIS A 154 -5.85 -5.55 7.53
N THR A 155 -6.00 -4.24 7.37
CA THR A 155 -6.45 -3.62 6.12
C THR A 155 -5.28 -3.06 5.34
N VAL A 156 -5.35 -3.17 4.01
CA VAL A 156 -4.42 -2.53 3.08
C VAL A 156 -5.12 -1.33 2.45
N TYR A 157 -4.62 -0.15 2.74
CA TYR A 157 -5.07 1.11 2.16
C TYR A 157 -4.12 1.59 1.08
N ALA A 158 -4.67 2.24 0.05
CA ALA A 158 -3.85 3.03 -0.85
C ALA A 158 -4.54 4.33 -1.29
N ILE A 159 -3.74 5.35 -1.60
CA ILE A 159 -4.16 6.47 -2.44
C ILE A 159 -3.63 6.22 -3.84
N VAL A 160 -4.54 6.21 -4.83
CA VAL A 160 -4.26 5.95 -6.24
C VAL A 160 -4.72 7.15 -7.08
N THR A 161 -4.15 7.30 -8.27
CA THR A 161 -4.31 8.49 -9.12
C THR A 161 -4.79 8.13 -10.52
N ASP A 162 -5.15 9.13 -11.33
CA ASP A 162 -5.46 8.95 -12.74
C ASP A 162 -4.35 8.18 -13.47
N GLY A 163 -3.09 8.51 -13.18
CA GLY A 163 -1.91 7.85 -13.77
C GLY A 163 -1.81 6.37 -13.40
N ASP A 164 -2.10 6.01 -12.15
CA ASP A 164 -2.17 4.60 -11.75
C ASP A 164 -3.27 3.85 -12.51
N LEU A 165 -4.43 4.47 -12.70
CA LEU A 165 -5.59 3.83 -13.33
C LEU A 165 -5.50 3.72 -14.85
N MET A 166 -4.61 4.50 -15.49
CA MET A 166 -4.28 4.37 -16.92
C MET A 166 -3.33 3.19 -17.18
N GLU A 167 -2.51 2.81 -16.19
CA GLU A 167 -1.50 1.76 -16.37
C GLU A 167 -2.13 0.36 -16.46
N GLY A 168 -1.68 -0.42 -17.46
CA GLY A 168 -2.21 -1.76 -17.72
C GLY A 168 -2.05 -2.71 -16.53
N ILE A 169 -0.94 -2.57 -15.78
CA ILE A 169 -0.65 -3.37 -14.59
C ILE A 169 -1.71 -3.20 -13.49
N ALA A 170 -2.24 -2.00 -13.31
CA ALA A 170 -3.29 -1.75 -12.32
C ALA A 170 -4.60 -2.43 -12.75
N SER A 171 -4.89 -2.49 -14.05
CA SER A 171 -6.05 -3.22 -14.57
C SER A 171 -5.90 -4.74 -14.40
N GLU A 172 -4.71 -5.29 -14.64
CA GLU A 172 -4.39 -6.69 -14.37
C GLU A 172 -4.61 -7.03 -12.89
N ALA A 173 -4.03 -6.25 -11.99
CA ALA A 173 -4.13 -6.44 -10.55
C ALA A 173 -5.57 -6.22 -10.03
N ALA A 174 -6.28 -5.20 -10.52
CA ALA A 174 -7.66 -4.94 -10.13
C ALA A 174 -8.60 -6.07 -10.56
N SER A 175 -8.45 -6.56 -11.79
CA SER A 175 -9.20 -7.72 -12.29
C SER A 175 -9.00 -8.95 -11.40
N LEU A 176 -7.76 -9.21 -11.00
CA LEU A 176 -7.43 -10.35 -10.15
C LEU A 176 -7.92 -10.16 -8.70
N ALA A 177 -7.76 -8.97 -8.11
CA ALA A 177 -8.22 -8.68 -6.75
C ALA A 177 -9.74 -8.84 -6.60
N GLY A 178 -10.50 -8.43 -7.62
CA GLY A 178 -11.96 -8.60 -7.64
C GLY A 178 -12.35 -10.07 -7.76
N HIS A 179 -11.67 -10.85 -8.61
CA HIS A 179 -11.85 -12.31 -8.70
C HIS A 179 -11.57 -13.02 -7.37
N LEU A 180 -10.56 -12.57 -6.62
CA LEU A 180 -10.15 -13.13 -5.34
C LEU A 180 -10.93 -12.60 -4.13
N GLN A 181 -11.87 -11.66 -4.33
CA GLN A 181 -12.69 -11.06 -3.28
C GLN A 181 -11.87 -10.56 -2.07
N LEU A 182 -10.82 -9.77 -2.33
CA LEU A 182 -9.94 -9.24 -1.30
C LEU A 182 -10.59 -8.05 -0.54
N GLY A 183 -11.57 -8.34 0.34
CA GLY A 183 -12.36 -7.33 1.07
C GLY A 183 -11.57 -6.38 1.97
N LYS A 184 -10.38 -6.77 2.43
CA LYS A 184 -9.50 -5.90 3.24
C LYS A 184 -8.61 -4.97 2.41
N LEU A 185 -8.88 -4.84 1.11
CA LEU A 185 -8.22 -3.88 0.22
C LEU A 185 -9.13 -2.66 -0.01
N ILE A 186 -8.73 -1.49 0.49
CA ILE A 186 -9.53 -0.26 0.42
C ILE A 186 -8.71 0.85 -0.22
N TYR A 187 -8.98 1.15 -1.49
CA TYR A 187 -8.28 2.18 -2.23
C TYR A 187 -9.12 3.44 -2.36
N LEU A 188 -8.50 4.59 -2.11
CA LEU A 188 -9.08 5.89 -2.36
C LEU A 188 -8.46 6.47 -3.63
N TYR A 189 -9.28 6.75 -4.62
CA TYR A 189 -8.87 7.31 -5.89
C TYR A 189 -9.02 8.83 -5.88
N ASP A 190 -7.90 9.53 -6.07
CA ASP A 190 -7.84 10.99 -6.26
C ASP A 190 -8.35 11.37 -7.67
N ASP A 191 -9.67 11.52 -7.83
CA ASP A 191 -10.33 11.83 -9.11
C ASP A 191 -10.31 13.35 -9.41
N ASN A 192 -9.10 13.87 -9.63
CA ASN A 192 -8.85 15.30 -9.86
C ASN A 192 -8.96 15.74 -11.33
N ARG A 193 -9.01 14.80 -12.28
CA ARG A 193 -9.15 15.01 -13.75
C ARG A 193 -7.99 15.73 -14.41
N ILE A 194 -6.82 15.67 -13.81
CA ILE A 194 -5.59 16.28 -14.31
C ILE A 194 -4.47 15.23 -14.33
N SER A 195 -3.85 15.06 -15.49
CA SER A 195 -2.55 14.41 -15.65
C SER A 195 -1.45 15.45 -15.90
N ILE A 196 -0.21 14.99 -16.11
CA ILE A 196 0.93 15.87 -16.42
C ILE A 196 0.63 16.76 -17.63
N ASP A 197 0.05 16.20 -18.69
CA ASP A 197 -0.15 16.91 -19.96
C ASP A 197 -1.35 17.86 -19.94
N GLY A 198 -2.23 17.78 -18.93
CA GLY A 198 -3.43 18.60 -18.86
C GLY A 198 -4.64 17.86 -18.31
N SER A 199 -5.81 18.20 -18.83
CA SER A 199 -7.05 17.49 -18.48
C SER A 199 -6.99 16.03 -18.90
N THR A 200 -7.52 15.14 -18.07
CA THR A 200 -7.71 13.73 -18.40
C THR A 200 -8.59 13.54 -19.63
N GLU A 201 -9.41 14.51 -20.02
CA GLU A 201 -10.20 14.45 -21.25
C GLU A 201 -9.35 14.26 -22.52
N LEU A 202 -8.05 14.56 -22.46
CA LEU A 202 -7.12 14.34 -23.56
C LEU A 202 -6.85 12.86 -23.86
N ALA A 203 -6.90 11.97 -22.85
CA ALA A 203 -6.42 10.59 -22.98
C ALA A 203 -7.12 9.55 -22.07
N PHE A 204 -7.98 9.96 -21.15
CA PHE A 204 -8.60 9.11 -20.14
C PHE A 204 -10.05 9.56 -19.86
N THR A 205 -10.98 9.09 -20.70
CA THR A 205 -12.40 9.49 -20.71
C THR A 205 -13.37 8.35 -20.39
N GLU A 206 -12.84 7.17 -20.07
CA GLU A 206 -13.63 6.01 -19.66
C GLU A 206 -14.40 6.23 -18.34
N ASP A 207 -15.34 5.34 -18.07
CA ASP A 207 -15.98 5.27 -16.76
C ASP A 207 -15.17 4.36 -15.82
N ARG A 208 -14.34 5.01 -14.98
CA ARG A 208 -13.44 4.33 -14.04
C ARG A 208 -14.22 3.49 -13.04
N GLY A 209 -15.33 4.02 -12.52
CA GLY A 209 -16.14 3.31 -11.54
C GLY A 209 -16.84 2.11 -12.17
N ALA A 210 -17.41 2.25 -13.38
CA ALA A 210 -18.01 1.13 -14.09
C ALA A 210 -16.96 0.04 -14.44
N ARG A 211 -15.73 0.41 -14.80
CA ARG A 211 -14.65 -0.57 -15.02
C ARG A 211 -14.33 -1.36 -13.75
N PHE A 212 -14.22 -0.70 -12.60
CA PHE A 212 -13.99 -1.38 -11.32
C PHE A 212 -15.19 -2.24 -10.89
N ALA A 213 -16.42 -1.77 -11.09
CA ALA A 213 -17.62 -2.57 -10.85
C ALA A 213 -17.62 -3.84 -11.72
N ALA A 214 -17.18 -3.75 -12.98
CA ALA A 214 -17.05 -4.89 -13.88
C ALA A 214 -15.97 -5.90 -13.44
N TYR A 215 -14.93 -5.45 -12.70
CA TYR A 215 -13.96 -6.35 -12.06
C TYR A 215 -14.50 -7.03 -10.79
N GLY A 216 -15.66 -6.60 -10.27
CA GLY A 216 -16.23 -7.12 -9.02
C GLY A 216 -15.82 -6.34 -7.78
N TRP A 217 -15.43 -5.07 -7.92
CA TRP A 217 -15.13 -4.21 -6.78
C TRP A 217 -16.40 -3.56 -6.20
N HIS A 218 -16.35 -3.24 -4.91
CA HIS A 218 -17.27 -2.29 -4.30
C HIS A 218 -16.85 -0.87 -4.67
N VAL A 219 -17.72 -0.13 -5.35
CA VAL A 219 -17.42 1.21 -5.87
C VAL A 219 -18.27 2.23 -5.13
N GLN A 220 -17.61 3.22 -4.55
CA GLN A 220 -18.26 4.32 -3.85
C GLN A 220 -17.80 5.66 -4.44
N TYR A 221 -18.61 6.71 -4.26
CA TYR A 221 -18.30 8.05 -4.75
C TYR A 221 -18.41 9.06 -3.62
N VAL A 222 -17.37 9.87 -3.45
CA VAL A 222 -17.34 11.02 -2.55
C VAL A 222 -17.26 12.26 -3.43
N ALA A 223 -18.33 13.07 -3.42
CA ALA A 223 -18.49 14.21 -4.32
C ALA A 223 -17.56 15.39 -3.98
N ASP A 224 -17.16 15.52 -2.72
CA ASP A 224 -16.16 16.48 -2.26
C ASP A 224 -15.07 15.74 -1.48
N GLY A 225 -13.89 15.62 -2.08
CA GLY A 225 -12.74 14.96 -1.46
C GLY A 225 -12.12 15.73 -0.27
N ASN A 226 -12.69 16.86 0.12
CA ASN A 226 -12.41 17.53 1.39
C ASN A 226 -13.43 17.21 2.50
N ASP A 227 -14.54 16.53 2.18
CA ASP A 227 -15.54 16.11 3.16
C ASP A 227 -15.06 14.86 3.90
N VAL A 228 -14.35 15.09 5.01
CA VAL A 228 -13.83 14.04 5.89
C VAL A 228 -14.93 13.11 6.40
N ALA A 229 -16.13 13.61 6.65
CA ALA A 229 -17.24 12.80 7.15
C ALA A 229 -17.76 11.84 6.06
N ALA A 230 -17.85 12.31 4.82
CA ALA A 230 -18.21 11.46 3.68
C ALA A 230 -17.14 10.40 3.38
N ILE A 231 -15.86 10.78 3.46
CA ILE A 231 -14.74 9.84 3.27
C ILE A 231 -14.73 8.78 4.38
N ASP A 232 -14.90 9.20 5.64
CA ASP A 232 -14.96 8.29 6.79
C ASP A 232 -16.11 7.29 6.65
N ALA A 233 -17.31 7.77 6.32
CA ALA A 233 -18.47 6.92 6.09
C ALA A 233 -18.23 5.91 4.95
N ALA A 234 -17.60 6.34 3.84
CA ALA A 234 -17.27 5.45 2.73
C ALA A 234 -16.23 4.39 3.12
N ILE A 235 -15.22 4.74 3.93
CA ILE A 235 -14.25 3.75 4.43
C ILE A 235 -14.92 2.76 5.39
N GLN A 236 -15.84 3.20 6.26
CA GLN A 236 -16.59 2.28 7.12
C GLN A 236 -17.42 1.30 6.29
N ALA A 237 -18.16 1.79 5.30
CA ALA A 237 -18.93 0.93 4.39
C ALA A 237 -18.02 -0.03 3.59
N ALA A 238 -16.81 0.39 3.23
CA ALA A 238 -15.83 -0.47 2.56
C ALA A 238 -15.31 -1.60 3.46
N LYS A 239 -15.15 -1.37 4.76
CA LYS A 239 -14.72 -2.40 5.72
C LYS A 239 -15.75 -3.51 5.93
N ASP A 240 -17.03 -3.19 5.69
CA ASP A 240 -18.15 -4.13 5.83
C ASP A 240 -18.46 -4.91 4.54
N ASP A 241 -17.79 -4.61 3.42
CA ASP A 241 -18.01 -5.28 2.13
C ASP A 241 -16.96 -6.40 1.91
N PRO A 242 -17.37 -7.61 1.48
CA PRO A 242 -16.42 -8.69 1.20
C PRO A 242 -15.58 -8.46 -0.07
N ARG A 243 -15.94 -7.52 -0.94
CA ARG A 243 -15.20 -7.19 -2.17
C ARG A 243 -14.12 -6.14 -1.89
N PRO A 244 -13.02 -6.11 -2.67
CA PRO A 244 -12.10 -4.98 -2.63
C PRO A 244 -12.86 -3.70 -2.98
N SER A 245 -12.51 -2.60 -2.32
CA SER A 245 -13.22 -1.33 -2.43
C SER A 245 -12.38 -0.26 -3.13
N ILE A 246 -13.01 0.47 -4.06
CA ILE A 246 -12.49 1.72 -4.61
C ILE A 246 -13.45 2.86 -4.29
N ILE A 247 -12.94 3.88 -3.62
CA ILE A 247 -13.67 5.07 -3.24
C ILE A 247 -13.20 6.20 -4.15
N VAL A 248 -14.05 6.60 -5.09
CA VAL A 248 -13.78 7.67 -6.07
C VAL A 248 -14.00 9.01 -5.37
N CYS A 249 -12.92 9.68 -4.99
CA CYS A 249 -12.95 10.97 -4.31
C CYS A 249 -12.73 12.09 -5.31
N ARG A 250 -13.73 12.93 -5.52
CA ARG A 250 -13.60 14.09 -6.40
C ARG A 250 -12.81 15.20 -5.70
N THR A 251 -11.59 15.47 -6.16
CA THR A 251 -10.72 16.51 -5.57
C THR A 251 -10.39 17.62 -6.58
N ILE A 252 -9.64 18.62 -6.11
CA ILE A 252 -9.04 19.66 -6.95
C ILE A 252 -7.52 19.58 -6.74
N ILE A 253 -6.77 19.24 -7.79
CA ILE A 253 -5.31 19.25 -7.74
C ILE A 253 -4.80 20.64 -7.36
N GLY A 254 -3.84 20.74 -6.44
CA GLY A 254 -3.33 22.04 -6.00
C GLY A 254 -4.36 22.89 -5.26
N TYR A 255 -5.35 22.27 -4.62
CA TYR A 255 -6.41 22.95 -3.87
C TYR A 255 -5.88 24.12 -3.03
N GLY A 256 -6.45 25.31 -3.19
CA GLY A 256 -6.02 26.52 -2.50
C GLY A 256 -5.02 27.40 -3.26
N LEU A 257 -4.27 26.87 -4.24
CA LEU A 257 -3.38 27.67 -5.08
C LEU A 257 -4.18 28.71 -5.91
N PRO A 258 -3.92 30.02 -5.75
CA PRO A 258 -4.69 31.08 -6.40
C PRO A 258 -4.92 30.92 -7.91
N THR A 259 -3.87 30.59 -8.69
CA THR A 259 -3.98 30.54 -10.16
C THR A 259 -3.73 29.17 -10.77
N ARG A 260 -3.18 28.22 -9.99
CA ARG A 260 -2.78 26.90 -10.50
C ARG A 260 -3.73 25.77 -10.09
N ALA A 261 -4.60 25.97 -9.10
CA ALA A 261 -5.55 24.95 -8.65
C ALA A 261 -6.42 24.45 -9.82
N GLY A 262 -6.61 23.13 -9.91
CA GLY A 262 -7.38 22.50 -10.99
C GLY A 262 -6.69 22.47 -12.36
N THR A 263 -5.39 22.75 -12.44
CA THR A 263 -4.63 22.74 -13.70
C THR A 263 -3.39 21.86 -13.60
N SER A 264 -2.86 21.40 -14.74
CA SER A 264 -1.61 20.63 -14.79
C SER A 264 -0.38 21.40 -14.28
N LYS A 265 -0.44 22.73 -14.20
CA LYS A 265 0.63 23.56 -13.61
C LYS A 265 0.80 23.34 -12.11
N ALA A 266 -0.18 22.74 -11.43
CA ALA A 266 -0.04 22.33 -10.03
C ALA A 266 0.66 20.96 -9.87
N HIS A 267 0.88 20.21 -10.95
CA HIS A 267 1.29 18.81 -10.85
C HIS A 267 2.73 18.63 -10.36
N GLY A 268 3.74 19.06 -11.13
CA GLY A 268 5.14 18.62 -10.95
C GLY A 268 6.19 19.71 -10.85
N GLU A 269 5.79 20.94 -10.56
CA GLU A 269 6.72 22.05 -10.33
C GLU A 269 6.42 22.76 -9.01
N PRO A 270 7.45 23.35 -8.36
CA PRO A 270 7.24 24.22 -7.22
C PRO A 270 6.25 25.35 -7.55
N PRO A 271 5.33 25.68 -6.62
CA PRO A 271 4.30 26.68 -6.88
C PRO A 271 4.88 28.10 -7.06
N GLY A 272 6.02 28.38 -6.42
CA GLY A 272 6.57 29.73 -6.28
C GLY A 272 5.96 30.46 -5.09
N ASP A 273 6.72 31.39 -4.50
CA ASP A 273 6.34 32.07 -3.25
C ASP A 273 4.99 32.79 -3.33
N ALA A 274 4.67 33.42 -4.47
CA ALA A 274 3.40 34.10 -4.64
C ALA A 274 2.20 33.14 -4.56
N GLU A 275 2.28 31.98 -5.22
CA GLU A 275 1.20 30.98 -5.19
C GLU A 275 1.11 30.29 -3.83
N LEU A 276 2.27 29.96 -3.23
CA LEU A 276 2.30 29.31 -1.92
C LEU A 276 1.75 30.22 -0.81
N ASN A 277 2.17 31.48 -0.80
CA ASN A 277 1.68 32.46 0.19
C ASN A 277 0.19 32.72 0.00
N GLY A 278 -0.26 32.88 -1.26
CA GLY A 278 -1.68 33.02 -1.56
C GLY A 278 -2.51 31.79 -1.15
N ALA A 279 -1.97 30.57 -1.30
CA ALA A 279 -2.64 29.36 -0.82
C ALA A 279 -2.74 29.32 0.71
N LYS A 280 -1.68 29.72 1.41
CA LYS A 280 -1.68 29.84 2.88
C LYS A 280 -2.75 30.84 3.32
N GLU A 281 -2.81 32.02 2.72
CA GLU A 281 -3.85 33.02 3.00
C GLU A 281 -5.26 32.51 2.70
N ASN A 282 -5.47 31.88 1.54
CA ASN A 282 -6.77 31.32 1.13
C ASN A 282 -7.30 30.26 2.11
N LEU A 283 -6.40 29.49 2.74
CA LEU A 283 -6.75 28.42 3.66
C LEU A 283 -6.55 28.80 5.13
N GLY A 284 -6.31 30.08 5.43
CA GLY A 284 -6.16 30.60 6.79
C GLY A 284 -4.92 30.08 7.52
N TRP A 285 -3.84 29.78 6.80
CA TRP A 285 -2.56 29.32 7.33
C TRP A 285 -1.52 30.44 7.40
N PRO A 286 -0.66 30.51 8.43
CA PRO A 286 0.41 31.50 8.49
C PRO A 286 1.41 31.34 7.35
N VAL A 287 1.76 32.46 6.70
CA VAL A 287 2.76 32.50 5.63
C VAL A 287 4.15 32.13 6.17
N GLU A 288 4.52 32.71 7.31
CA GLU A 288 5.77 32.46 8.04
C GLU A 288 5.48 32.10 9.51
N PRO A 289 6.35 31.28 10.15
CA PRO A 289 7.52 30.63 9.55
C PRO A 289 7.12 29.50 8.58
N ARG A 290 7.94 29.22 7.57
CA ARG A 290 7.81 27.96 6.80
C ARG A 290 7.95 26.74 7.70
N PHE A 291 7.36 25.63 7.28
CA PHE A 291 7.29 24.38 8.03
C PHE A 291 6.63 24.53 9.41
N PHE A 292 5.74 25.53 9.54
CA PHE A 292 4.96 25.73 10.75
C PHE A 292 3.99 24.57 10.98
N VAL A 293 3.91 24.11 12.23
CA VAL A 293 2.90 23.16 12.70
C VAL A 293 2.42 23.65 14.07
N PRO A 294 1.12 23.96 14.24
CA PRO A 294 0.58 24.30 15.55
C PRO A 294 0.79 23.18 16.57
N ASP A 295 1.08 23.54 17.82
CA ASP A 295 1.35 22.56 18.89
C ASP A 295 0.16 21.62 19.10
N GLU A 296 -1.07 22.12 19.01
CA GLU A 296 -2.29 21.34 19.14
C GLU A 296 -2.47 20.35 17.98
N VAL A 297 -2.03 20.71 16.77
CA VAL A 297 -2.07 19.81 15.60
C VAL A 297 -1.03 18.71 15.75
N LEU A 298 0.19 19.07 16.14
CA LEU A 298 1.24 18.08 16.37
C LEU A 298 0.86 17.13 17.50
N ALA A 299 0.34 17.66 18.62
CA ALA A 299 -0.16 16.87 19.73
C ALA A 299 -1.29 15.93 19.32
N PHE A 300 -2.20 16.39 18.44
CA PHE A 300 -3.28 15.56 17.89
C PHE A 300 -2.73 14.35 17.11
N TYR A 301 -1.84 14.55 16.14
CA TYR A 301 -1.28 13.41 15.38
C TYR A 301 -0.38 12.52 16.24
N ARG A 302 0.35 13.08 17.21
CA ARG A 302 1.21 12.31 18.14
C ARG A 302 0.42 11.37 19.05
N GLN A 303 -0.90 11.49 19.14
CA GLN A 303 -1.75 10.47 19.78
C GLN A 303 -1.59 9.09 19.13
N ALA A 304 -1.20 9.02 17.85
CA ALA A 304 -0.90 7.77 17.15
C ALA A 304 0.21 6.95 17.81
N VAL A 305 1.18 7.59 18.50
CA VAL A 305 2.24 6.88 19.23
C VAL A 305 1.65 6.06 20.38
N ASN A 306 0.84 6.69 21.23
CA ASN A 306 0.24 6.00 22.38
C ASN A 306 -0.81 4.97 21.92
N LYS A 307 -1.69 5.35 20.98
CA LYS A 307 -2.69 4.44 20.42
C LYS A 307 -2.04 3.23 19.74
N GLY A 308 -0.96 3.45 19.00
CA GLY A 308 -0.19 2.39 18.35
C GLY A 308 0.45 1.43 19.34
N ALA A 309 1.06 1.95 20.40
CA ALA A 309 1.62 1.13 21.48
C ALA A 309 0.55 0.30 22.21
N GLU A 310 -0.64 0.88 22.45
CA GLU A 310 -1.79 0.17 23.03
C GLU A 310 -2.29 -0.96 22.12
N LEU A 311 -2.47 -0.68 20.82
CA LEU A 311 -2.91 -1.67 19.83
C LEU A 311 -1.91 -2.83 19.71
N GLU A 312 -0.61 -2.52 19.60
CA GLU A 312 0.41 -3.56 19.52
C GLU A 312 0.54 -4.33 20.84
N SER A 313 0.43 -3.67 22.00
CA SER A 313 0.44 -4.34 23.29
C SER A 313 -0.73 -5.31 23.44
N ALA A 314 -1.92 -4.93 22.97
CA ALA A 314 -3.07 -5.82 22.92
C ALA A 314 -2.84 -7.03 22.00
N TRP A 315 -2.27 -6.81 20.81
CA TRP A 315 -1.90 -7.90 19.90
C TRP A 315 -0.84 -8.82 20.51
N ASN A 316 0.17 -8.28 21.20
CA ASN A 316 1.17 -9.07 21.91
C ASN A 316 0.59 -9.91 23.05
N ALA A 317 -0.43 -9.39 23.75
CA ALA A 317 -1.16 -10.14 24.77
C ALA A 317 -1.99 -11.27 24.14
N GLN A 318 -2.64 -11.03 22.99
CA GLN A 318 -3.31 -12.07 22.21
C GLN A 318 -2.31 -13.13 21.74
N MET A 319 -1.16 -12.74 21.22
CA MET A 319 -0.10 -13.66 20.81
C MET A 319 0.41 -14.50 21.97
N ALA A 320 0.52 -13.93 23.18
CA ALA A 320 0.89 -14.69 24.37
C ALA A 320 -0.16 -15.75 24.74
N ALA A 321 -1.45 -15.46 24.60
CA ALA A 321 -2.51 -16.46 24.77
C ALA A 321 -2.49 -17.51 23.64
N TYR A 322 -2.30 -17.06 22.40
CA TYR A 322 -2.18 -17.93 21.22
C TYR A 322 -1.04 -18.95 21.34
N ARG A 323 0.11 -18.56 21.91
CA ARG A 323 1.21 -19.50 22.23
C ARG A 323 0.83 -20.60 23.21
N VAL A 324 -0.10 -20.34 24.14
CA VAL A 324 -0.57 -21.35 25.11
C VAL A 324 -1.53 -22.32 24.43
N ASP A 325 -2.47 -21.80 23.65
CA ASP A 325 -3.53 -22.61 23.05
C ASP A 325 -3.07 -23.35 21.77
N TYR A 326 -2.13 -22.76 21.02
CA TYR A 326 -1.68 -23.21 19.69
C TYR A 326 -0.15 -23.09 19.53
N ALA A 327 0.61 -23.71 20.43
CA ALA A 327 2.07 -23.58 20.52
C ALA A 327 2.81 -23.78 19.18
N ASP A 328 2.48 -24.83 18.42
CA ASP A 328 3.15 -25.14 17.14
C ASP A 328 2.85 -24.08 16.07
N LEU A 329 1.59 -23.66 15.95
CA LEU A 329 1.19 -22.62 14.99
C LEU A 329 1.79 -21.25 15.37
N ALA A 330 1.84 -20.93 16.66
CA ALA A 330 2.45 -19.69 17.14
C ALA A 330 3.95 -19.67 16.82
N ALA A 331 4.66 -20.77 17.08
CA ALA A 331 6.08 -20.88 16.77
C ALA A 331 6.35 -20.75 15.26
N GLU A 332 5.51 -21.36 14.42
CA GLU A 332 5.62 -21.20 12.97
C GLU A 332 5.35 -19.76 12.53
N LEU A 333 4.27 -19.13 13.01
CA LEU A 333 3.92 -17.76 12.65
C LEU A 333 5.06 -16.79 13.01
N GLU A 334 5.59 -16.88 14.23
CA GLU A 334 6.71 -16.02 14.67
C GLU A 334 7.95 -16.19 13.82
N ARG A 335 8.30 -17.44 13.50
CA ARG A 335 9.43 -17.76 12.65
C ARG A 335 9.27 -17.12 11.27
N ARG A 336 8.08 -17.25 10.67
CA ARG A 336 7.74 -16.69 9.35
C ARG A 336 7.75 -15.17 9.36
N LEU A 337 7.13 -14.54 10.36
CA LEU A 337 7.11 -13.08 10.52
C LEU A 337 8.51 -12.51 10.78
N ALA A 338 9.41 -13.29 11.39
CA ALA A 338 10.81 -12.95 11.56
C ALA A 338 11.68 -13.20 10.31
N GLY A 339 11.10 -13.70 9.21
CA GLY A 339 11.82 -13.99 7.96
C GLY A 339 12.84 -15.12 8.07
N LYS A 340 12.67 -16.04 9.03
CA LYS A 340 13.58 -17.18 9.25
C LYS A 340 13.03 -18.41 8.56
N LEU A 341 13.86 -19.17 7.84
CA LEU A 341 13.46 -20.48 7.27
C LEU A 341 13.41 -21.58 8.35
N PRO A 342 12.68 -22.69 8.12
CA PRO A 342 12.71 -23.86 8.99
C PRO A 342 14.12 -24.45 9.10
N GLU A 343 14.50 -24.95 10.27
CA GLU A 343 15.80 -25.61 10.43
C GLU A 343 15.89 -26.87 9.55
N GLY A 344 17.01 -27.05 8.85
CA GLY A 344 17.26 -28.23 8.02
C GLY A 344 16.52 -28.26 6.69
N TRP A 345 15.86 -27.17 6.27
CA TRP A 345 15.16 -27.08 4.99
C TRP A 345 16.06 -27.45 3.79
N GLU A 346 17.36 -27.21 3.89
CA GLU A 346 18.36 -27.50 2.86
C GLU A 346 18.46 -28.99 2.53
N THR A 347 18.14 -29.85 3.50
CA THR A 347 18.16 -31.31 3.31
C THR A 347 17.08 -31.78 2.33
N ALA A 348 16.06 -30.97 2.08
CA ALA A 348 15.03 -31.24 1.09
C ALA A 348 15.48 -30.96 -0.35
N VAL A 349 16.61 -30.27 -0.57
CA VAL A 349 17.09 -29.97 -1.93
C VAL A 349 17.49 -31.27 -2.64
N PRO A 350 16.81 -31.66 -3.74
CA PRO A 350 17.08 -32.93 -4.39
C PRO A 350 18.43 -32.90 -5.13
N THR A 351 19.11 -34.05 -5.14
CA THR A 351 20.25 -34.30 -6.04
C THR A 351 19.79 -35.06 -7.27
N PHE A 352 20.22 -34.61 -8.45
CA PHE A 352 19.93 -35.29 -9.71
C PHE A 352 21.23 -35.93 -10.24
N PRO A 353 21.32 -37.27 -10.28
CA PRO A 353 22.47 -37.96 -10.87
C PRO A 353 22.65 -37.59 -12.35
N ALA A 354 23.89 -37.65 -12.83
CA ALA A 354 24.17 -37.47 -14.25
C ALA A 354 23.48 -38.56 -15.09
N ASP A 355 22.85 -38.15 -16.18
CA ASP A 355 22.10 -39.02 -17.09
C ASP A 355 22.38 -38.55 -18.53
N GLU A 356 22.71 -39.48 -19.43
CA GLU A 356 23.03 -39.18 -20.84
C GLU A 356 21.87 -38.52 -21.60
N LYS A 357 20.62 -38.88 -21.27
CA LYS A 357 19.42 -38.25 -21.83
C LYS A 357 19.18 -36.86 -21.24
N GLY A 358 19.67 -36.62 -20.04
CA GLY A 358 19.54 -35.37 -19.30
C GLY A 358 18.11 -35.07 -18.83
N MET A 359 17.98 -33.97 -18.08
CA MET A 359 16.70 -33.46 -17.60
C MET A 359 16.60 -31.98 -17.95
N ALA A 360 15.47 -31.57 -18.54
CA ALA A 360 15.21 -30.15 -18.74
C ALA A 360 15.19 -29.41 -17.39
N THR A 361 15.90 -28.29 -17.28
CA THR A 361 16.05 -27.54 -16.02
C THR A 361 14.71 -27.07 -15.42
N ARG A 362 13.70 -26.79 -16.24
CA ARG A 362 12.32 -26.54 -15.76
C ARG A 362 11.71 -27.73 -15.01
N VAL A 363 12.01 -28.96 -15.44
CA VAL A 363 11.53 -30.18 -14.75
C VAL A 363 12.30 -30.36 -13.45
N ALA A 364 13.61 -30.11 -13.45
CA ALA A 364 14.41 -30.09 -12.23
C ALA A 364 13.89 -29.03 -11.24
N SER A 365 13.62 -27.80 -11.71
CA SER A 365 13.02 -26.72 -10.93
C SER A 365 11.69 -27.13 -10.31
N GLY A 366 10.77 -27.74 -11.07
CA GLY A 366 9.50 -28.21 -10.51
C GLY A 366 9.64 -29.31 -9.46
N LYS A 367 10.61 -30.23 -9.63
CA LYS A 367 10.93 -31.25 -8.61
C LYS A 367 11.52 -30.62 -7.35
N THR A 368 12.45 -29.68 -7.50
CA THR A 368 13.03 -28.92 -6.39
C THR A 368 11.96 -28.11 -5.67
N LEU A 369 11.08 -27.43 -6.41
CA LEU A 369 10.00 -26.63 -5.85
C LEU A 369 9.06 -27.47 -4.99
N ASN A 370 8.69 -28.67 -5.44
CA ASN A 370 7.85 -29.59 -4.68
C ASN A 370 8.55 -30.17 -3.44
N ALA A 371 9.86 -30.43 -3.51
CA ALA A 371 10.62 -30.89 -2.36
C ALA A 371 10.76 -29.78 -1.30
N LEU A 372 11.07 -28.55 -1.72
CA LEU A 372 11.13 -27.38 -0.85
C LEU A 372 9.76 -27.02 -0.26
N ALA A 373 8.70 -27.13 -1.04
CA ALA A 373 7.32 -26.90 -0.60
C ALA A 373 6.87 -27.75 0.60
N ALA A 374 7.47 -28.93 0.79
CA ALA A 374 7.21 -29.78 1.94
C ALA A 374 8.01 -29.36 3.19
N ALA A 375 9.19 -28.76 2.99
CA ALA A 375 10.09 -28.32 4.05
C ALA A 375 9.89 -26.84 4.44
N ILE A 376 9.35 -26.02 3.55
CA ILE A 376 9.16 -24.57 3.69
C ILE A 376 7.65 -24.29 3.54
N PRO A 377 6.88 -24.27 4.65
CA PRO A 377 5.44 -24.09 4.58
C PRO A 377 5.02 -22.71 4.03
N GLU A 378 5.88 -21.70 4.20
CA GLU A 378 5.68 -20.35 3.69
C GLU A 378 5.94 -20.16 2.18
N LEU A 379 6.40 -21.20 1.47
CA LEU A 379 6.60 -21.14 0.01
C LEU A 379 5.24 -21.21 -0.69
N MET A 380 4.89 -20.13 -1.39
CA MET A 380 3.66 -20.04 -2.18
C MET A 380 3.91 -19.25 -3.46
N GLY A 381 3.07 -19.44 -4.47
CA GLY A 381 3.23 -18.74 -5.73
C GLY A 381 2.58 -19.49 -6.87
N GLY A 382 2.93 -19.12 -8.09
CA GLY A 382 2.32 -19.77 -9.24
C GLY A 382 2.84 -19.27 -10.56
N SER A 383 1.94 -19.12 -11.52
CA SER A 383 2.31 -18.79 -12.89
C SER A 383 1.27 -17.93 -13.58
N ALA A 384 1.74 -17.12 -14.54
CA ALA A 384 0.91 -16.41 -15.48
C ALA A 384 0.33 -17.36 -16.53
N ASP A 385 -0.63 -18.21 -16.12
CA ASP A 385 -1.32 -19.21 -16.95
C ASP A 385 -0.42 -20.28 -17.61
N LEU A 386 0.78 -20.50 -17.07
CA LEU A 386 1.77 -21.41 -17.64
C LEU A 386 2.25 -22.50 -16.67
N ALA A 387 1.52 -22.76 -15.57
CA ALA A 387 1.96 -23.71 -14.55
C ALA A 387 2.36 -25.11 -15.07
N PRO A 388 1.61 -25.75 -16.00
CA PRO A 388 2.00 -27.03 -16.59
C PRO A 388 3.27 -26.95 -17.46
N SER A 389 3.55 -25.77 -18.04
CA SER A 389 4.69 -25.51 -18.93
C SER A 389 5.95 -25.14 -18.15
N ASN A 390 5.81 -24.29 -17.12
CA ASN A 390 6.88 -23.88 -16.22
C ASN A 390 7.20 -24.93 -15.14
N LYS A 391 6.29 -25.88 -14.89
CA LYS A 391 6.40 -26.92 -13.86
C LYS A 391 6.37 -26.36 -12.43
N THR A 392 5.48 -25.42 -12.18
CA THR A 392 5.44 -24.64 -10.94
C THR A 392 4.29 -24.97 -9.99
N TRP A 393 3.52 -26.02 -10.28
CA TRP A 393 2.47 -26.47 -9.37
C TRP A 393 3.06 -27.19 -8.15
N LEU A 394 2.63 -26.77 -6.96
CA LEU A 394 2.91 -27.42 -5.68
C LEU A 394 1.89 -28.53 -5.44
N ALA A 395 2.33 -29.78 -5.40
CA ALA A 395 1.49 -30.93 -5.12
C ALA A 395 1.01 -30.92 -3.65
N GLY A 396 -0.20 -31.42 -3.41
CA GLY A 396 -0.74 -31.59 -2.06
C GLY A 396 -1.30 -30.33 -1.40
N THR A 397 -1.33 -29.18 -2.10
CA THR A 397 -1.94 -27.93 -1.62
C THR A 397 -2.89 -27.37 -2.69
N PRO A 398 -4.08 -26.85 -2.29
CA PRO A 398 -5.03 -26.29 -3.24
C PRO A 398 -4.51 -24.98 -3.86
N ALA A 399 -5.26 -24.48 -4.85
CA ALA A 399 -5.05 -23.12 -5.32
C ALA A 399 -5.48 -22.11 -4.25
N PHE A 400 -4.79 -20.97 -4.17
CA PHE A 400 -5.30 -19.81 -3.46
C PHE A 400 -6.54 -19.29 -4.18
N SER A 401 -7.64 -19.14 -3.46
CA SER A 401 -8.87 -18.51 -3.94
C SER A 401 -9.66 -17.94 -2.75
N HIS A 402 -10.76 -17.24 -3.02
CA HIS A 402 -11.68 -16.81 -1.94
C HIS A 402 -12.35 -17.99 -1.21
N GLU A 403 -12.43 -19.17 -1.84
CA GLU A 403 -12.97 -20.39 -1.21
C GLU A 403 -11.90 -21.20 -0.46
N THR A 404 -10.63 -21.03 -0.84
CA THR A 404 -9.46 -21.76 -0.31
C THR A 404 -8.29 -20.80 -0.07
N PRO A 405 -8.43 -19.81 0.83
CA PRO A 405 -7.42 -18.77 1.06
C PRO A 405 -6.10 -19.34 1.65
N GLU A 406 -6.13 -20.51 2.28
CA GLU A 406 -4.96 -21.24 2.76
C GLU A 406 -4.14 -21.89 1.62
N GLY A 407 -4.65 -21.90 0.39
CA GLY A 407 -3.98 -22.47 -0.78
C GLY A 407 -2.67 -21.76 -1.13
N ARG A 408 -1.73 -22.51 -1.70
CA ARG A 408 -0.38 -22.00 -2.04
C ARG A 408 -0.09 -21.94 -3.53
N ASN A 409 -0.97 -22.48 -4.37
CA ASN A 409 -0.86 -22.37 -5.82
C ASN A 409 -1.65 -21.16 -6.32
N PHE A 410 -0.99 -20.23 -6.99
CA PHE A 410 -1.62 -18.97 -7.39
C PHE A 410 -1.86 -18.93 -8.91
N HIS A 411 -3.11 -18.75 -9.30
CA HIS A 411 -3.50 -18.55 -10.70
C HIS A 411 -3.50 -17.06 -11.04
N PHE A 412 -2.36 -16.53 -11.51
CA PHE A 412 -2.28 -15.13 -11.90
C PHE A 412 -3.10 -14.80 -13.16
N GLY A 413 -3.39 -15.81 -14.01
CA GLY A 413 -3.89 -15.60 -15.36
C GLY A 413 -2.81 -15.01 -16.28
N VAL A 414 -3.16 -14.60 -17.51
CA VAL A 414 -2.19 -13.99 -18.44
C VAL A 414 -1.93 -12.52 -18.04
N ARG A 415 -1.16 -12.35 -16.97
CA ARG A 415 -0.95 -11.08 -16.25
C ARG A 415 0.48 -11.00 -15.73
N GLU A 416 1.48 -11.09 -16.60
CA GLU A 416 2.89 -11.10 -16.19
C GLU A 416 3.27 -9.87 -15.35
N HIS A 417 2.85 -8.67 -15.78
CA HIS A 417 3.22 -7.44 -15.09
C HIS A 417 2.56 -7.37 -13.71
N GLY A 418 1.25 -7.64 -13.65
CA GLY A 418 0.50 -7.72 -12.41
C GLY A 418 1.05 -8.80 -11.48
N MET A 419 1.43 -9.97 -12.01
CA MET A 419 2.09 -11.03 -11.26
C MET A 419 3.38 -10.54 -10.60
N GLY A 420 4.27 -9.88 -11.35
CA GLY A 420 5.53 -9.36 -10.81
C GLY A 420 5.32 -8.44 -9.62
N ALA A 421 4.41 -7.48 -9.74
CA ALA A 421 4.15 -6.50 -8.69
C ALA A 421 3.36 -7.08 -7.49
N ILE A 422 2.46 -8.03 -7.72
CA ILE A 422 1.78 -8.78 -6.66
C ILE A 422 2.79 -9.61 -5.86
N VAL A 423 3.74 -10.27 -6.55
CA VAL A 423 4.85 -11.01 -5.88
C VAL A 423 5.68 -10.06 -5.02
N ASN A 424 5.99 -8.85 -5.51
CA ASN A 424 6.70 -7.84 -4.71
C ASN A 424 5.88 -7.43 -3.47
N GLY A 425 4.58 -7.20 -3.63
CA GLY A 425 3.64 -6.90 -2.54
C GLY A 425 3.60 -7.99 -1.45
N MET A 426 3.52 -9.25 -1.87
CA MET A 426 3.58 -10.40 -0.96
C MET A 426 4.92 -10.46 -0.21
N ALA A 427 6.03 -10.19 -0.89
CA ALA A 427 7.36 -10.22 -0.30
C ALA A 427 7.55 -9.12 0.77
N VAL A 428 7.12 -7.89 0.48
CA VAL A 428 7.25 -6.77 1.45
C VAL A 428 6.25 -6.84 2.59
N HIS A 429 5.11 -7.54 2.42
CA HIS A 429 4.20 -7.83 3.52
C HIS A 429 4.90 -8.68 4.61
N GLY A 430 5.71 -9.65 4.19
CA GLY A 430 6.38 -10.62 5.06
C GLY A 430 5.51 -11.83 5.42
N GLY A 431 6.12 -12.85 6.00
CA GLY A 431 5.43 -14.09 6.40
C GLY A 431 5.21 -15.12 5.28
N VAL A 432 5.48 -14.78 4.01
CA VAL A 432 5.42 -15.69 2.86
C VAL A 432 6.70 -15.59 2.02
N ILE A 433 7.03 -16.64 1.29
CA ILE A 433 8.09 -16.64 0.26
C ILE A 433 7.41 -16.82 -1.09
N PRO A 434 7.12 -15.70 -1.79
CA PRO A 434 6.39 -15.74 -3.04
C PRO A 434 7.29 -16.13 -4.23
N TYR A 435 6.70 -16.77 -5.24
CA TYR A 435 7.31 -16.91 -6.57
C TYR A 435 6.29 -16.67 -7.69
N GLY A 436 6.79 -16.14 -8.82
CA GLY A 436 6.05 -15.99 -10.07
C GLY A 436 6.79 -16.65 -11.22
N ALA A 437 6.05 -17.17 -12.21
CA ALA A 437 6.64 -17.85 -13.35
C ALA A 437 5.89 -17.60 -14.65
N THR A 438 6.65 -17.32 -15.70
CA THR A 438 6.19 -17.23 -17.09
C THR A 438 7.28 -17.78 -18.02
N PHE A 439 7.11 -17.69 -19.34
CA PHE A 439 8.22 -17.92 -20.27
C PHE A 439 9.23 -16.78 -20.21
N LEU A 440 10.53 -17.11 -20.34
CA LEU A 440 11.60 -16.11 -20.26
C LEU A 440 11.42 -14.95 -21.26
N VAL A 441 10.93 -15.24 -22.46
CA VAL A 441 10.66 -14.21 -23.49
C VAL A 441 9.57 -13.21 -23.07
N PHE A 442 8.68 -13.57 -22.14
CA PHE A 442 7.65 -12.69 -21.60
C PHE A 442 8.08 -11.99 -20.31
N SER A 443 9.30 -12.23 -19.82
CA SER A 443 9.85 -11.45 -18.69
C SER A 443 9.92 -9.95 -19.00
N ASP A 444 9.98 -9.59 -20.29
CA ASP A 444 9.89 -8.21 -20.74
C ASP A 444 8.56 -7.53 -20.33
N TYR A 445 7.45 -8.27 -20.23
CA TYR A 445 6.16 -7.71 -19.79
C TYR A 445 6.18 -7.27 -18.33
N MET A 446 6.97 -7.93 -17.48
CA MET A 446 7.03 -7.63 -16.04
C MET A 446 8.30 -6.90 -15.62
N ARG A 447 9.10 -6.42 -16.59
CA ARG A 447 10.41 -5.83 -16.32
C ARG A 447 10.36 -4.59 -15.42
N GLY A 448 9.24 -3.86 -15.42
CA GLY A 448 9.05 -2.68 -14.59
C GLY A 448 8.68 -2.98 -13.13
N ALA A 449 8.30 -4.22 -12.81
CA ALA A 449 7.76 -4.65 -11.52
C ALA A 449 8.76 -4.60 -10.37
#